data_AF-A0AAD9LIN2-F1
#
_entry.id   AF-A0AAD9LIN2-F1
#
_cell.length_a   1.000
_cell.length_b   1.000
_cell.length_c   1.000
_cell.angle_alpha   90.00
_cell.angle_beta   90.00
_cell.angle_gamma   90.00
#
_symmetry.space_group_name_H-M   'P 1'
#
loop_
_entity.id
_entity.type
_entity.pdbx_description
1 polymer ?
#
loop_
_entity_poly.entity_id
_entity_poly.type
_entity_poly.pdbx_seq_one_letter_code
_entity_poly.pdbx_strand_id
1 'polypeptide(L)'
;MGVLVKSQRESGPDILLGGAFHGAHGLKSVDGLVAKFSAQDLCESVEYVLKETSVTQREAMAKEARRQYHQDTKFFAQRMIQLRLYAREQRNSWIPPENDIAVGDPERIVFLRTDLDS
;
A
#
# COMPACT_ATOMS: atom_id res chain seq x y z
N MET A 1 23.82 1.49 5.75
CA MET A 1 23.64 0.53 6.86
C MET A 1 22.78 1.19 7.92
N GLY A 2 21.93 0.42 8.58
CA GLY A 2 21.12 0.83 9.73
C GLY A 2 20.94 -0.39 10.65
N VAL A 3 20.36 -0.20 11.82
CA VAL A 3 20.02 -1.31 12.72
C VAL A 3 18.61 -1.78 12.38
N LEU A 4 18.47 -3.08 12.09
CA LEU A 4 17.19 -3.67 11.73
C LEU A 4 16.44 -4.09 12.99
N VAL A 5 15.14 -3.78 13.02
CA VAL A 5 14.24 -4.29 14.06
C VAL A 5 13.78 -5.69 13.67
N LYS A 6 13.93 -6.64 14.59
CA LYS A 6 13.41 -7.99 14.41
C LYS A 6 11.90 -7.91 14.22
N SER A 7 11.45 -8.42 13.07
CA SER A 7 10.06 -8.30 12.65
C SER A 7 9.58 -9.55 11.95
N GLN A 8 8.27 -9.76 12.00
CA GLN A 8 7.55 -10.78 11.26
C GLN A 8 6.62 -10.12 10.26
N ARG A 9 6.43 -10.77 9.12
CA ARG A 9 5.49 -10.31 8.11
C ARG A 9 4.08 -10.74 8.52
N GLU A 10 3.15 -9.79 8.52
CA GLU A 10 1.74 -10.07 8.75
C GLU A 10 0.85 -9.36 7.72
N SER A 11 -0.36 -9.89 7.55
CA SER A 11 -1.43 -9.27 6.78
C SER A 11 -2.35 -8.53 7.72
N GLY A 12 -2.37 -7.19 7.61
CA GLY A 12 -3.25 -6.34 8.42
C GLY A 12 -4.67 -6.26 7.83
N PRO A 13 -5.73 -6.33 8.66
CA PRO A 13 -7.11 -6.28 8.19
C PRO A 13 -7.57 -4.90 7.72
N ASP A 14 -6.86 -3.84 8.10
CA ASP A 14 -7.22 -2.45 7.80
C ASP A 14 -6.45 -1.87 6.60
N ILE A 15 -5.61 -2.68 5.94
CA ILE A 15 -4.89 -2.26 4.75
C ILE A 15 -5.81 -2.41 3.54
N LEU A 16 -6.26 -1.29 2.97
CA LEU A 16 -7.08 -1.28 1.75
C LEU A 16 -6.39 -2.07 0.63
N LEU A 17 -7.12 -2.98 -0.02
CA LEU A 17 -6.58 -3.94 -1.00
C LEU A 17 -5.44 -4.83 -0.44
N GLY A 18 -5.38 -5.00 0.88
CA GLY A 18 -4.43 -5.91 1.54
C GLY A 18 -4.90 -7.35 1.50
N GLY A 19 -3.97 -8.29 1.73
CA GLY A 19 -4.24 -9.74 1.72
C GLY A 19 -5.19 -10.26 2.81
N ALA A 20 -5.38 -9.49 3.88
CA ALA A 20 -6.30 -9.80 4.97
C ALA A 20 -7.41 -8.75 5.12
N PHE A 21 -7.58 -7.87 4.14
CA PHE A 21 -8.58 -6.80 4.22
C PHE A 21 -9.99 -7.40 4.39
N HIS A 22 -10.74 -6.94 5.40
CA HIS A 22 -12.05 -7.51 5.73
C HIS A 22 -13.16 -7.18 4.71
N GLY A 23 -12.94 -6.21 3.82
CA GLY A 23 -13.91 -5.83 2.80
C GLY A 23 -13.87 -6.70 1.54
N ALA A 24 -14.90 -6.55 0.70
CA ALA A 24 -15.08 -7.34 -0.53
C ALA A 24 -13.91 -7.28 -1.53
N HIS A 25 -13.04 -6.28 -1.42
CA HIS A 25 -11.92 -6.03 -2.35
C HIS A 25 -10.55 -6.39 -1.75
N GLY A 26 -10.51 -7.22 -0.72
CA GLY A 26 -9.24 -7.77 -0.22
C GLY A 26 -8.57 -8.67 -1.25
N LEU A 27 -7.24 -8.57 -1.35
CA LEU A 27 -6.47 -9.47 -2.21
C LEU A 27 -6.48 -10.88 -1.62
N LYS A 28 -6.61 -11.90 -2.46
CA LYS A 28 -6.62 -13.30 -2.02
C LYS A 28 -5.24 -13.91 -2.13
N SER A 29 -4.82 -14.67 -1.11
CA SER A 29 -3.56 -15.45 -1.12
C SER A 29 -2.29 -14.61 -1.34
N VAL A 30 -2.29 -13.35 -0.88
CA VAL A 30 -1.10 -12.51 -0.91
C VAL A 30 -0.52 -12.33 0.49
N ASP A 31 0.80 -12.35 0.57
CA ASP A 31 1.52 -11.95 1.76
C ASP A 31 1.21 -10.49 2.10
N GLY A 32 1.08 -10.20 3.39
CA GLY A 32 0.89 -8.85 3.88
C GLY A 32 2.16 -8.00 3.82
N LEU A 33 1.98 -6.68 3.79
CA LEU A 33 3.07 -5.71 3.83
C LEU A 33 3.24 -5.09 5.22
N VAL A 34 2.57 -5.63 6.25
CA VAL A 34 2.68 -5.14 7.62
C VAL A 34 3.85 -5.82 8.29
N ALA A 35 4.72 -5.02 8.91
CA ALA A 35 5.77 -5.52 9.79
C ALA A 35 5.26 -5.51 11.23
N LYS A 36 5.16 -6.69 11.84
CA LYS A 36 4.91 -6.83 13.28
C LYS A 36 6.23 -6.97 14.02
N PHE A 37 6.37 -6.23 15.10
CA PHE A 37 7.49 -6.30 16.02
C PHE A 37 6.97 -6.09 17.44
N SER A 38 7.67 -6.63 18.43
CA SER A 38 7.34 -6.38 19.84
C SER A 38 8.01 -5.09 20.34
N ALA A 39 7.52 -4.54 21.44
CA ALA A 39 8.19 -3.43 22.12
C ALA A 39 9.62 -3.81 22.53
N GLN A 40 9.84 -5.07 22.93
CA GLN A 40 11.15 -5.58 23.31
C GLN A 40 12.13 -5.57 22.12
N ASP A 41 11.71 -6.07 20.96
CA ASP A 41 12.55 -6.07 19.74
C ASP A 41 12.97 -4.65 19.34
N LEU A 42 12.07 -3.68 19.52
CA LEU A 42 12.35 -2.27 19.27
C LEU A 42 13.35 -1.70 20.29
N CYS A 43 13.13 -1.95 21.58
CA CYS A 43 14.02 -1.49 22.65
C CYS A 43 15.44 -2.04 22.47
N GLU A 44 15.59 -3.33 22.19
CA GLU A 44 16.90 -3.95 21.93
C GLU A 44 17.63 -3.30 20.75
N SER A 45 16.91 -3.01 19.67
CA SER A 45 17.47 -2.35 18.48
C SER A 45 17.95 -0.93 18.81
N VAL A 46 17.17 -0.17 19.60
CA VAL A 46 17.53 1.18 20.03
C VAL A 46 18.73 1.15 20.97
N GLU A 47 18.74 0.24 21.95
CA GLU A 47 19.87 0.08 22.86
C GLU A 47 21.15 -0.27 22.12
N TYR A 48 21.08 -1.14 21.09
CA TYR A 48 22.22 -1.46 20.24
C TYR A 48 22.76 -0.20 19.53
N VAL A 49 21.88 0.65 18.97
CA VAL A 49 22.32 1.93 18.36
C VAL A 49 23.03 2.81 19.39
N LEU A 50 22.55 2.86 20.62
CA LEU A 50 23.12 3.74 21.64
C LEU A 50 24.46 3.23 22.17
N LYS A 51 24.57 1.92 22.43
CA LYS A 51 25.73 1.28 23.08
C LYS A 51 26.81 0.85 22.10
N GLU A 52 26.43 0.31 20.95
CA GLU A 52 27.34 -0.40 20.03
C GLU A 52 27.73 0.42 18.80
N THR A 53 27.29 1.68 18.70
CA THR A 53 27.65 2.54 17.56
C THR A 53 28.27 3.87 17.96
N SER A 54 29.26 4.31 17.19
CA SER A 54 29.91 5.60 17.34
C SER A 54 29.09 6.73 16.73
N VAL A 55 29.41 7.98 17.10
CA VAL A 55 28.77 9.18 16.51
C VAL A 55 28.88 9.18 14.99
N THR A 56 30.08 8.93 14.45
CA THR A 56 30.31 8.90 13.00
C THR A 56 29.52 7.79 12.31
N GLN A 57 29.38 6.62 12.93
CA GLN A 57 28.53 5.55 12.41
C GLN A 57 27.07 6.00 12.38
N ARG A 58 26.56 6.61 13.46
CA ARG A 58 25.18 7.13 13.51
C ARG A 58 24.91 8.20 12.45
N GLU A 59 25.85 9.10 12.20
CA GLU A 59 25.74 10.10 11.13
C GLU A 59 25.67 9.45 9.74
N ALA A 60 26.51 8.44 9.49
CA ALA A 60 26.47 7.67 8.24
C ALA A 60 25.14 6.92 8.07
N MET A 61 24.63 6.30 9.14
CA MET A 61 23.32 5.65 9.15
C MET A 61 22.19 6.65 8.84
N ALA A 62 22.24 7.84 9.45
CA ALA A 62 21.23 8.88 9.24
C ALA A 62 21.23 9.41 7.80
N LYS A 63 22.42 9.65 7.22
CA LYS A 63 22.56 10.07 5.82
C LYS A 63 21.97 9.03 4.87
N GLU A 64 22.24 7.75 5.15
CA GLU A 64 21.74 6.65 4.35
C GLU A 64 20.23 6.45 4.50
N ALA A 65 19.69 6.55 5.71
CA ALA A 65 18.24 6.50 5.95
C ALA A 65 17.51 7.61 5.19
N ARG A 66 18.07 8.84 5.16
CA ARG A 66 17.54 9.95 4.38
C ARG A 66 17.55 9.66 2.87
N ARG A 67 18.63 9.04 2.37
CA ARG A 67 18.74 8.62 0.97
C ARG A 67 17.67 7.58 0.62
N GLN A 68 17.52 6.55 1.45
CA GLN A 68 16.54 5.49 1.26
C GLN A 68 15.11 6.02 1.29
N TYR A 69 14.76 6.86 2.27
CA TYR A 69 13.45 7.51 2.36
C TYR A 69 13.09 8.25 1.07
N HIS A 70 14.03 9.02 0.51
CA HIS A 70 13.81 9.74 -0.75
C HIS A 70 13.60 8.78 -1.93
N GLN A 71 14.38 7.70 -2.00
CA GLN A 71 14.24 6.70 -3.06
C GLN A 71 12.90 5.98 -2.98
N ASP A 72 12.49 5.54 -1.79
CA ASP A 72 11.22 4.86 -1.57
C ASP A 72 10.06 5.79 -1.90
N THR A 73 10.09 7.04 -1.44
CA THR A 73 9.06 8.03 -1.75
C THR A 73 8.89 8.24 -3.26
N LYS A 74 10.01 8.34 -4.00
CA LYS A 74 9.98 8.47 -5.46
C LYS A 74 9.40 7.23 -6.13
N PHE A 75 9.81 6.04 -5.67
CA PHE A 75 9.29 4.77 -6.17
C PHE A 75 7.77 4.67 -5.93
N PHE A 76 7.31 4.94 -4.71
CA PHE A 76 5.90 4.93 -4.36
C PHE A 76 5.10 5.91 -5.22
N ALA A 77 5.58 7.14 -5.40
CA ALA A 77 4.92 8.12 -6.26
C ALA A 77 4.76 7.61 -7.71
N GLN A 78 5.80 6.98 -8.27
CA GLN A 78 5.74 6.38 -9.61
C GLN A 78 4.74 5.22 -9.68
N ARG A 79 4.72 4.33 -8.68
CA ARG A 79 3.77 3.21 -8.63
C ARG A 79 2.33 3.67 -8.46
N MET A 80 2.09 4.74 -7.70
CA MET A 80 0.75 5.32 -7.56
C MET A 80 0.25 5.94 -8.87
N ILE A 81 1.12 6.55 -9.68
CA ILE A 81 0.75 7.01 -11.03
C ILE A 81 0.34 5.82 -11.90
N GLN A 82 1.13 4.74 -11.91
CA GLN A 82 0.81 3.52 -12.67
C GLN A 82 -0.52 2.90 -12.23
N LEU A 83 -0.73 2.76 -10.92
CA LEU A 83 -1.98 2.24 -10.35
C LEU A 83 -3.18 3.11 -10.78
N ARG A 84 -3.04 4.44 -10.75
CA ARG A 84 -4.09 5.37 -11.17
C ARG A 84 -4.42 5.24 -12.66
N LEU A 85 -3.42 5.08 -13.52
CA LEU A 85 -3.63 4.89 -14.96
C LEU A 85 -4.34 3.57 -15.23
N TYR A 86 -3.87 2.49 -14.62
CA TYR A 86 -4.50 1.17 -14.70
C TYR A 86 -5.96 1.22 -14.24
N ALA A 87 -6.24 1.81 -13.07
CA ALA A 87 -7.61 1.91 -12.56
C ALA A 87 -8.54 2.71 -13.49
N ARG A 88 -8.04 3.76 -14.15
CA ARG A 88 -8.81 4.55 -15.13
C ARG A 88 -9.11 3.77 -16.40
N GLU A 89 -8.13 3.02 -16.90
CA GLU A 89 -8.32 2.13 -18.05
C GLU A 89 -9.36 1.06 -17.73
N GLN A 90 -9.22 0.38 -16.59
CA GLN A 90 -10.17 -0.62 -16.14
C GLN A 90 -11.58 -0.04 -15.94
N ARG A 91 -11.72 1.18 -15.39
CA ARG A 91 -13.03 1.84 -15.28
C ARG A 91 -13.72 1.97 -16.65
N ASN A 92 -12.97 2.32 -17.68
CA ASN A 92 -13.52 2.53 -19.02
C ASN A 92 -13.87 1.22 -19.72
N SER A 93 -13.18 0.12 -19.39
CA SER A 93 -13.50 -1.24 -19.90
C SER A 93 -14.50 -2.00 -19.01
N TRP A 94 -14.81 -1.51 -17.81
CA TRP A 94 -15.66 -2.19 -16.85
C TRP A 94 -17.15 -2.04 -17.18
N ILE A 95 -17.79 -3.20 -17.31
CA ILE A 95 -19.25 -3.35 -17.38
C ILE A 95 -19.69 -3.88 -16.01
N PRO A 96 -20.45 -3.12 -15.21
CA PRO A 96 -20.92 -3.57 -13.91
C PRO A 96 -21.74 -4.86 -14.01
N PRO A 97 -21.56 -5.82 -13.08
CA PRO A 97 -22.58 -6.82 -12.82
C PRO A 97 -23.89 -6.15 -12.40
N GLU A 98 -25.05 -6.67 -12.83
CA GLU A 98 -26.37 -6.06 -12.54
C GLU A 98 -26.60 -5.70 -11.06
N ASN A 99 -26.03 -6.50 -10.17
CA ASN A 99 -26.19 -6.38 -8.72
C ASN A 99 -25.38 -5.21 -8.11
N ASP A 100 -24.40 -4.68 -8.85
CA ASP A 100 -23.55 -3.54 -8.46
C ASP A 100 -23.97 -2.25 -9.20
N ILE A 101 -25.07 -2.29 -9.97
CA ILE A 101 -25.67 -1.12 -10.65
C ILE A 101 -26.52 -0.32 -9.65
N ALA A 102 -25.89 0.32 -8.67
CA ALA A 102 -26.50 1.37 -7.87
C ALA A 102 -25.34 2.11 -7.19
N VAL A 103 -25.11 3.42 -7.26
CA VAL A 103 -25.93 4.62 -7.44
C VAL A 103 -24.96 5.70 -7.92
N GLY A 104 -25.15 6.31 -9.09
CA GLY A 104 -24.49 7.60 -9.37
C GLY A 104 -23.74 7.80 -10.69
N ASP A 105 -23.91 6.96 -11.71
CA ASP A 105 -23.53 7.37 -13.08
C ASP A 105 -24.79 7.61 -13.94
N PRO A 106 -25.42 8.79 -13.83
CA PRO A 106 -26.63 9.11 -14.58
C PRO A 106 -26.42 9.12 -16.10
N GLU A 107 -25.18 9.25 -16.60
CA GLU A 107 -24.90 9.29 -18.04
C GLU A 107 -25.03 7.90 -18.69
N ARG A 108 -24.74 6.82 -17.95
CA ARG A 108 -24.85 5.44 -18.46
C ARG A 108 -26.30 4.93 -18.49
N ILE A 109 -27.17 5.45 -17.64
CA ILE A 109 -28.61 5.10 -17.59
C ILE A 109 -29.35 5.67 -18.81
N VAL A 110 -28.94 6.83 -19.31
CA VAL A 110 -29.58 7.48 -20.46
C VAL A 110 -29.29 6.72 -21.76
N PHE A 111 -28.05 6.27 -21.97
CA PHE A 111 -27.64 5.52 -23.17
C PHE A 111 -28.38 4.19 -23.32
N LEU A 112 -28.57 3.45 -22.23
CA LEU A 112 -29.30 2.16 -22.25
C LEU A 112 -30.80 2.31 -22.52
N ARG A 113 -31.39 3.48 -22.25
CA ARG A 113 -32.82 3.73 -22.53
C ARG A 113 -33.06 4.13 -23.99
N THR A 114 -32.15 4.88 -24.61
CA THR A 114 -32.31 5.29 -26.01
C THR A 114 -32.15 4.15 -27.01
N ASP A 115 -31.36 3.12 -26.69
CA ASP A 115 -31.17 1.95 -27.56
C ASP A 115 -32.29 0.91 -27.47
N LEU A 116 -33.17 0.99 -26.46
CA LEU A 116 -34.34 0.11 -26.31
C LEU A 116 -35.61 0.68 -26.96
N ASP A 117 -35.63 1.98 -27.26
CA ASP A 117 -36.76 2.70 -27.86
C ASP A 117 -36.57 2.97 -29.38
N SER A 118 -35.57 2.34 -30.03
CA SER A 118 -35.26 2.47 -31.47
C SER A 118 -35.51 1.19 -32.27
#